data_AF-A0A7C5NN69-F1
#
_entry.id   AF-A0A7C5NN69-F1
#
_cell.length_a   1.000
_cell.length_b   1.000
_cell.length_c   1.000
_cell.angle_alpha   90.00
_cell.angle_beta   90.00
_cell.angle_gamma   90.00
#
_symmetry.space_group_name_H-M   'P 1'
#
loop_
_entity.id
_entity.type
_entity.pdbx_description
1 polymer ?
#
loop_
_entity_poly.entity_id
_entity_poly.type
_entity_poly.pdbx_seq_one_letter_code
_entity_poly.pdbx_strand_id
1 'polypeptide(L)'
;SNDYYTCPAGEILRTNGKVYNKNNHKVKHYKNRQACKECLLRDQCTKNKNGRFIERSIYQEALEENQKRVESNPDYYRLRQQITEHQFGTLKRQWGFTFTLMKGKENVLSEVNMMMICYNLRRLMSIFDLDDLKRKLKMLVLSFFTKYRFIYAFLSPFLFFIHKTKMQYNLKKTRLDGFILN
;
A
#
# COMPACT_ATOMS: atom_id res chain seq x y z
N SER A 1 4.99 -0.34 21.02
CA SER A 1 6.21 -0.65 20.25
C SER A 1 7.29 0.31 20.72
N ASN A 2 8.35 -0.20 21.35
CA ASN A 2 9.42 0.63 21.87
C ASN A 2 10.46 0.86 20.76
N ASP A 3 10.68 2.10 20.33
CA ASP A 3 11.60 2.46 19.22
C ASP A 3 13.07 2.49 19.69
N TYR A 4 13.57 1.35 20.16
CA TYR A 4 14.97 1.17 20.54
C TYR A 4 15.45 -0.27 20.28
N TYR A 5 16.77 -0.43 20.29
CA TYR A 5 17.43 -1.73 20.29
C TYR A 5 18.34 -1.87 21.49
N THR A 6 18.59 -3.11 21.91
CA THR A 6 19.58 -3.42 22.94
C THR A 6 20.83 -4.00 22.29
N CYS A 7 22.00 -3.48 22.64
CA CYS A 7 23.27 -4.02 22.15
C CYS A 7 23.73 -5.23 23.00
N PRO A 8 24.73 -6.01 22.54
CA PRO A 8 25.26 -7.15 23.32
C PRO A 8 25.81 -6.78 24.70
N ALA A 9 26.24 -5.54 24.90
CA ALA A 9 26.69 -5.02 26.19
C ALA A 9 25.54 -4.55 27.11
N GLY A 10 24.28 -4.80 26.74
CA GLY A 10 23.09 -4.38 27.52
C GLY A 10 22.64 -2.93 27.30
N GLU A 11 23.44 -2.11 26.64
CA GLU A 11 23.14 -0.69 26.41
C GLU A 11 22.04 -0.45 25.36
N ILE A 12 21.22 0.57 25.59
CA ILE A 12 20.09 0.93 24.71
C ILE A 12 20.58 1.83 23.57
N LEU A 13 20.26 1.44 22.34
CA LEU A 13 20.48 2.19 21.11
C LEU A 13 19.18 2.87 20.68
N ARG A 14 19.17 4.20 20.71
CA ARG A 14 18.01 5.01 20.27
C ARG A 14 18.26 5.62 18.90
N THR A 15 17.17 5.96 18.23
CA THR A 15 17.21 6.77 17.01
C THR A 15 17.05 8.25 17.34
N ASN A 16 17.61 9.12 16.51
CA ASN A 16 17.36 10.57 16.54
C ASN A 16 16.12 10.97 15.71
N GLY A 17 15.35 10.00 15.22
CA GLY A 17 14.19 10.20 14.36
C GLY A 17 14.52 10.55 12.91
N LYS A 18 15.78 10.80 12.56
CA LYS A 18 16.17 11.16 11.19
C LYS A 18 16.13 9.94 10.27
N VAL A 19 15.58 10.14 9.08
CA VAL A 19 15.57 9.17 7.99
C VAL A 19 16.65 9.55 6.98
N TYR A 20 17.47 8.58 6.62
CA TYR A 20 18.57 8.73 5.68
C TYR A 20 18.26 8.01 4.37
N ASN A 21 18.66 8.61 3.25
CA ASN A 21 18.59 7.96 1.94
C ASN A 21 19.91 7.24 1.67
N LYS A 22 19.84 5.94 1.38
CA LYS A 22 20.99 5.09 1.06
C LYS A 22 20.61 4.22 -0.13
N ASN A 23 21.27 4.42 -1.27
CA ASN A 23 21.04 3.66 -2.50
C ASN A 23 19.54 3.50 -2.84
N ASN A 24 18.79 4.61 -2.80
CA ASN A 24 17.34 4.65 -3.04
C ASN A 24 16.46 3.97 -1.96
N HIS A 25 17.04 3.59 -0.82
CA HIS A 25 16.31 3.10 0.35
C HIS A 25 16.30 4.14 1.47
N LYS A 26 15.22 4.12 2.27
CA LYS A 26 15.05 4.99 3.45
C LYS A 26 15.32 4.19 4.72
N VAL A 27 16.25 4.65 5.54
CA VAL A 27 16.70 3.96 6.75
C VAL A 27 16.76 4.89 7.96
N LYS A 28 16.57 4.33 9.15
CA LYS A 28 16.83 4.97 10.45
C LYS A 28 18.08 4.36 11.07
N HIS A 29 18.85 5.17 11.78
CA HIS A 29 20.05 4.74 12.49
C HIS A 29 19.82 4.76 13.99
N TYR A 30 20.07 3.63 14.64
CA TYR A 30 19.99 3.45 16.08
C TYR A 30 21.41 3.33 16.62
N LYS A 31 21.79 4.22 17.54
CA LYS A 31 23.16 4.31 18.04
C LYS A 31 23.20 4.90 19.44
N ASN A 32 24.20 4.51 20.20
CA ASN A 32 24.56 5.13 21.46
C ASN A 32 26.08 5.31 21.48
N ARG A 33 26.52 6.49 21.02
CA ARG A 33 27.96 6.78 20.89
C ARG A 33 28.65 6.89 22.23
N GLN A 34 27.94 7.38 23.25
CA GLN A 34 28.52 7.58 24.58
C GLN A 34 28.80 6.23 25.23
N ALA A 35 27.82 5.33 25.25
CA ALA A 35 28.02 3.95 25.71
C ALA A 35 29.16 3.24 24.95
N CYS A 36 29.29 3.46 23.64
CA CYS A 36 30.33 2.83 22.84
C CYS A 36 31.75 3.40 23.04
N LYS A 37 31.95 4.55 23.71
CA LYS A 37 33.29 5.11 23.95
C LYS A 37 34.05 4.33 25.02
N GLU A 38 33.34 3.94 26.07
CA GLU A 38 33.90 3.28 27.27
C GLU A 38 33.56 1.77 27.30
N CYS A 39 33.00 1.25 26.21
CA CYS A 39 32.56 -0.15 26.13
C CYS A 39 33.76 -1.11 26.00
N LEU A 40 33.93 -1.99 26.98
CA LEU A 40 34.98 -3.04 26.99
C LEU A 40 34.81 -4.06 25.84
N LEU A 41 33.58 -4.27 25.37
CA LEU A 41 33.28 -5.18 24.26
C LEU A 41 33.48 -4.54 22.88
N ARG A 42 33.89 -3.27 22.81
CA ARG A 42 33.93 -2.49 21.56
C ARG A 42 34.75 -3.18 20.47
N ASP A 43 35.95 -3.65 20.80
CA ASP A 43 36.90 -4.23 19.84
C ASP A 43 36.36 -5.52 19.20
N GLN A 44 35.52 -6.27 19.92
CA GLN A 44 34.85 -7.47 19.41
C GLN A 44 33.49 -7.15 18.76
N CYS A 45 32.88 -6.01 19.09
CA CYS A 45 31.50 -5.67 18.72
C CYS A 45 31.38 -4.88 17.40
N THR A 46 32.33 -3.99 17.09
CA THR A 46 32.28 -3.13 15.90
C THR A 46 33.64 -2.56 15.50
N LYS A 47 33.91 -2.49 14.19
CA LYS A 47 35.10 -1.80 13.65
C LYS A 47 34.87 -0.30 13.40
N ASN A 48 33.66 0.20 13.61
CA ASN A 48 33.33 1.60 13.32
C ASN A 48 33.91 2.54 14.39
N LYS A 49 34.68 3.54 13.96
CA LYS A 49 35.25 4.61 14.81
C LYS A 49 34.18 5.32 15.66
N ASN A 50 32.95 5.44 15.15
CA ASN A 50 31.84 6.10 15.84
C ASN A 50 30.99 5.17 16.71
N GLY A 51 31.43 3.92 16.93
CA GLY A 51 30.70 2.93 17.72
C GLY A 51 29.68 2.13 16.90
N ARG A 52 28.98 1.21 17.57
CA ARG A 52 27.97 0.36 16.94
C ARG A 52 26.77 1.20 16.55
N PHE A 53 26.25 0.96 15.36
CA PHE A 53 24.94 1.45 14.97
C PHE A 53 24.17 0.33 14.26
N ILE A 54 22.86 0.34 14.43
CA ILE A 54 21.93 -0.53 13.71
C ILE A 54 21.23 0.33 12.67
N GLU A 55 21.25 -0.13 11.43
CA GLU A 55 20.49 0.46 10.34
C GLU A 55 19.21 -0.35 10.17
N ARG A 56 18.04 0.29 10.37
CA ARG A 56 16.73 -0.33 10.17
C ARG A 56 16.04 0.36 9.00
N SER A 57 15.50 -0.41 8.06
CA SER A 57 14.61 0.14 7.03
C SER A 57 13.37 0.76 7.66
N ILE A 58 12.84 1.84 7.08
CA ILE A 58 11.54 2.39 7.51
C ILE A 58 10.39 1.41 7.26
N TYR A 59 10.59 0.42 6.38
CA TYR A 59 9.60 -0.60 6.04
C TYR A 59 9.81 -1.92 6.80
N GLN A 60 10.77 -1.95 7.74
CA GLN A 60 11.13 -3.20 8.43
C GLN A 60 9.95 -3.79 9.20
N GLU A 61 9.11 -2.96 9.80
CA GLU A 61 7.92 -3.42 10.52
C GLU A 61 6.93 -4.14 9.59
N ALA A 62 6.65 -3.57 8.42
CA ALA A 62 5.81 -4.21 7.41
C ALA A 62 6.41 -5.53 6.88
N LEU A 63 7.75 -5.63 6.80
CA LEU A 63 8.43 -6.86 6.43
C LEU A 63 8.29 -7.93 7.53
N GLU A 64 8.49 -7.56 8.79
CA GLU A 64 8.34 -8.45 9.94
C GLU A 64 6.89 -8.94 10.09
N GLU A 65 5.90 -8.08 9.88
CA GLU A 65 4.49 -8.45 9.85
C GLU A 65 4.17 -9.41 8.69
N ASN A 66 4.72 -9.15 7.51
CA ASN A 66 4.55 -10.04 6.37
C ASN A 66 5.21 -11.40 6.62
N GLN A 67 6.39 -11.42 7.22
CA GLN A 67 7.08 -12.65 7.60
C GLN A 67 6.25 -13.47 8.58
N LYS A 68 5.72 -12.84 9.64
CA LYS A 68 4.80 -13.52 10.58
C LYS A 68 3.59 -14.11 9.87
N ARG A 69 2.97 -13.38 8.93
CA ARG A 69 1.85 -13.88 8.13
C ARG A 69 2.23 -15.11 7.30
N VAL A 70 3.40 -15.09 6.66
CA VAL A 70 3.91 -16.21 5.86
C VAL A 70 4.17 -17.43 6.75
N GLU A 71 4.88 -17.25 7.86
CA GLU A 71 5.23 -18.32 8.79
C GLU A 71 4.00 -18.92 9.49
N SER A 72 2.99 -18.10 9.78
CA SER A 72 1.73 -18.56 10.39
C SER A 72 0.84 -19.37 9.43
N ASN A 73 1.03 -19.23 8.12
CA ASN A 73 0.20 -19.91 7.11
C ASN A 73 1.01 -20.33 5.88
N PRO A 74 1.95 -21.29 6.04
CA PRO A 74 2.88 -21.67 4.99
C PRO A 74 2.16 -22.34 3.80
N ASP A 75 1.12 -23.14 4.07
CA ASP A 75 0.42 -23.89 3.03
C ASP A 75 -0.43 -22.98 2.13
N TYR A 76 -1.04 -21.93 2.69
CA TYR A 76 -1.72 -20.91 1.88
C TYR A 76 -0.78 -20.21 0.90
N TYR A 77 0.43 -19.87 1.34
CA TYR A 77 1.42 -19.22 0.48
C TYR A 77 1.93 -20.15 -0.62
N ARG A 78 2.15 -21.44 -0.31
CA ARG A 78 2.49 -22.47 -1.31
C ARG A 78 1.38 -22.62 -2.36
N LEU A 79 0.13 -22.72 -1.92
CA LEU A 79 -1.02 -22.82 -2.83
C LEU A 79 -1.14 -21.58 -3.73
N ARG A 80 -0.97 -20.39 -3.17
CA ARG A 80 -1.01 -19.13 -3.94
C ARG A 80 0.08 -19.10 -5.01
N GLN A 81 1.29 -19.56 -4.69
CA GLN A 81 2.39 -19.65 -5.64
C GLN A 81 2.03 -20.56 -6.81
N GLN A 82 1.54 -21.78 -6.54
CA GLN A 82 1.11 -22.73 -7.57
C GLN A 82 0.00 -22.16 -8.45
N ILE A 83 -1.00 -21.52 -7.85
CA ILE A 83 -2.08 -20.87 -8.58
C ILE A 83 -1.48 -19.84 -9.54
N THR A 84 -0.61 -18.95 -9.03
CA THR A 84 -0.05 -17.78 -9.73
C THR A 84 0.89 -18.16 -10.89
N GLU A 85 1.68 -19.22 -10.72
CA GLU A 85 2.63 -19.67 -11.73
C GLU A 85 1.94 -20.16 -13.00
N HIS A 86 0.78 -20.81 -12.88
CA HIS A 86 0.01 -21.26 -14.03
C HIS A 86 -0.47 -20.12 -14.94
N GLN A 87 -1.00 -19.01 -14.39
CA GLN A 87 -1.46 -17.90 -15.23
C GLN A 87 -0.29 -17.25 -15.94
N PHE A 88 0.85 -17.07 -15.25
CA PHE A 88 2.06 -16.54 -15.88
C PHE A 88 2.60 -17.46 -16.97
N GLY A 89 2.57 -18.78 -16.74
CA GLY A 89 2.92 -19.78 -17.75
C GLY A 89 2.02 -19.67 -18.99
N THR A 90 0.72 -19.52 -18.80
CA THR A 90 -0.25 -19.33 -19.89
C THR A 90 0.04 -18.06 -20.68
N LEU A 91 0.18 -16.92 -20.00
CA LEU A 91 0.45 -15.64 -20.64
C LEU A 91 1.76 -15.68 -21.44
N LYS A 92 2.84 -16.18 -20.85
CA LYS A 92 4.16 -16.18 -21.49
C LYS A 92 4.31 -17.24 -22.58
N ARG A 93 3.88 -18.48 -22.32
CA ARG A 93 4.12 -19.62 -23.21
C ARG A 93 3.02 -19.82 -24.23
N GLN A 94 1.76 -19.71 -23.83
CA GLN A 94 0.64 -19.95 -24.73
C GLN A 94 0.26 -18.68 -25.50
N TRP A 95 0.26 -17.51 -24.85
CA TRP A 95 -0.15 -16.25 -25.49
C TRP A 95 1.02 -15.41 -25.99
N GLY A 96 2.26 -15.84 -25.73
CA GLY A 96 3.48 -15.15 -26.21
C GLY A 96 3.76 -13.81 -25.52
N PHE A 97 3.05 -13.47 -24.44
CA PHE A 97 3.22 -12.21 -23.70
C PHE A 97 4.52 -12.24 -22.86
N THR A 98 5.64 -12.05 -23.55
CA THR A 98 7.00 -12.13 -23.00
C THR A 98 7.70 -10.78 -22.86
N PHE A 99 7.20 -9.76 -23.56
CA PHE A 99 7.65 -8.38 -23.48
C PHE A 99 6.45 -7.43 -23.53
N THR A 100 6.66 -6.20 -23.07
CA THR A 100 5.69 -5.11 -23.18
C THR A 100 6.13 -4.14 -24.27
N LEU A 101 5.16 -3.57 -24.98
CA LEU A 101 5.42 -2.57 -26.03
C LEU A 101 5.60 -1.17 -25.46
N MET A 102 4.91 -0.86 -24.36
CA MET A 102 4.97 0.47 -23.76
C MET A 102 6.24 0.72 -22.95
N LYS A 103 6.58 2.00 -22.77
CA LYS A 103 7.69 2.46 -21.92
C LYS A 103 7.17 3.30 -20.77
N GLY A 104 7.87 3.24 -19.64
CA GLY A 104 7.48 3.91 -18.40
C GLY A 104 6.58 3.04 -17.53
N LYS A 105 6.78 3.11 -16.21
CA LYS A 105 6.15 2.22 -15.23
C LYS A 105 4.63 2.18 -15.35
N GLU A 106 3.98 3.33 -15.44
CA GLU A 106 2.51 3.43 -15.48
C GLU A 106 1.91 2.80 -16.75
N ASN A 107 2.53 3.07 -17.90
CA ASN A 107 2.09 2.53 -19.18
C ASN A 107 2.30 1.01 -19.25
N VAL A 108 3.48 0.53 -18.83
CA VAL A 108 3.80 -0.90 -18.73
C VAL A 108 2.82 -1.62 -17.81
N LEU A 109 2.51 -1.03 -16.64
CA LEU A 109 1.53 -1.59 -15.73
C LEU A 109 0.13 -1.65 -16.36
N SER A 110 -0.26 -0.64 -17.14
CA SER A 110 -1.55 -0.62 -17.82
C SER A 110 -1.67 -1.75 -18.85
N GLU A 111 -0.62 -1.97 -19.66
CA GLU A 111 -0.54 -3.07 -20.63
C GLU A 111 -0.64 -4.44 -19.93
N VAL A 112 0.14 -4.66 -18.87
CA VAL A 112 0.09 -5.90 -18.09
C VAL A 112 -1.28 -6.11 -17.45
N ASN A 113 -1.87 -5.06 -16.86
CA ASN A 113 -3.19 -5.13 -16.24
C ASN A 113 -4.28 -5.50 -17.25
N MET A 114 -4.23 -4.93 -18.46
CA MET A 114 -5.17 -5.26 -19.53
C MET A 114 -5.07 -6.75 -19.91
N MET A 115 -3.85 -7.29 -20.03
CA MET A 115 -3.65 -8.73 -20.28
C MET A 115 -4.17 -9.62 -19.16
N MET A 116 -3.97 -9.21 -17.90
CA MET A 116 -4.51 -9.93 -16.74
C MET A 116 -6.04 -9.91 -16.71
N ILE A 117 -6.67 -8.79 -17.09
CA ILE A 117 -8.13 -8.69 -17.23
C ILE A 117 -8.62 -9.67 -18.30
N CYS A 118 -8.00 -9.67 -19.49
CA CYS A 118 -8.35 -10.61 -20.57
C CYS A 118 -8.22 -12.07 -20.14
N TYR A 119 -7.14 -12.42 -19.42
CA TYR A 119 -6.96 -13.76 -18.85
C TYR A 119 -8.09 -14.11 -17.88
N ASN A 120 -8.39 -13.21 -16.92
CA ASN A 120 -9.43 -13.44 -15.93
C ASN A 120 -10.81 -13.59 -16.58
N LEU A 121 -11.15 -12.76 -17.57
CA LEU A 121 -12.40 -12.87 -18.32
C LEU A 121 -12.52 -14.19 -19.07
N ARG A 122 -11.45 -14.61 -19.77
CA ARG A 122 -11.43 -15.91 -20.44
C ARG A 122 -11.55 -17.07 -19.46
N ARG A 123 -10.91 -16.97 -18.29
CA ARG A 123 -11.03 -17.97 -17.23
C ARG A 123 -12.45 -18.02 -16.65
N LEU A 124 -13.10 -16.88 -16.45
CA LEU A 124 -14.49 -16.82 -15.99
C LEU A 124 -15.44 -17.49 -16.98
N MET A 125 -15.28 -17.25 -18.28
CA MET A 125 -16.08 -17.91 -19.33
C MET A 125 -15.80 -19.42 -19.45
N SER A 126 -14.64 -19.87 -18.97
CA SER A 126 -14.31 -21.31 -18.94
C SER A 126 -14.81 -22.01 -17.68
N ILE A 127 -15.01 -21.29 -16.58
CA ILE A 127 -15.51 -21.84 -15.31
C ILE A 127 -17.04 -21.77 -15.26
N PHE A 128 -17.61 -20.68 -15.76
CA PHE A 128 -19.05 -20.45 -15.80
C PHE A 128 -19.55 -20.57 -17.23
N ASP A 129 -20.70 -21.21 -17.42
CA ASP A 129 -21.46 -21.06 -18.66
C ASP A 129 -21.87 -19.59 -18.85
N LEU A 130 -22.08 -19.18 -20.11
CA LEU A 130 -22.41 -17.80 -20.47
C LEU A 130 -23.65 -17.28 -19.73
N ASP A 131 -24.66 -18.12 -19.55
CA ASP A 131 -25.89 -17.72 -18.86
C ASP A 131 -25.70 -17.60 -17.35
N ASP A 132 -24.86 -18.45 -16.76
CA ASP A 132 -24.44 -18.36 -15.37
C ASP A 132 -23.64 -17.08 -15.11
N LEU A 133 -22.74 -16.72 -16.03
CA LEU A 133 -21.99 -15.47 -15.97
C LEU A 133 -22.91 -14.25 -16.07
N LYS A 134 -23.84 -14.24 -17.04
CA LYS A 134 -24.86 -13.16 -17.16
C LYS A 134 -25.68 -13.01 -15.89
N ARG A 135 -26.16 -14.13 -15.32
CA ARG A 135 -26.95 -14.12 -14.07
C ARG A 135 -26.15 -13.51 -12.92
N LYS A 136 -24.90 -13.94 -12.73
CA LYS A 136 -24.02 -13.42 -11.67
C LYS A 136 -23.72 -11.93 -11.85
N LEU A 137 -23.46 -11.48 -13.08
CA LEU A 137 -23.26 -10.05 -13.38
C LEU A 137 -24.49 -9.21 -13.06
N LYS A 138 -25.69 -9.67 -13.44
CA LYS A 138 -26.95 -8.97 -13.09
C LYS A 138 -27.14 -8.85 -11.58
N MET A 139 -26.87 -9.93 -10.83
CA MET A 139 -26.94 -9.91 -9.37
C MET A 139 -25.95 -8.92 -8.75
N LEU A 140 -24.73 -8.87 -9.29
CA LEU A 140 -23.70 -7.93 -8.83
C LEU A 140 -24.12 -6.47 -9.06
N VAL A 141 -24.66 -6.16 -10.23
CA VAL A 141 -25.17 -4.82 -10.58
C VAL A 141 -26.29 -4.41 -9.63
N LEU A 142 -27.25 -5.28 -9.36
CA LEU A 142 -28.32 -5.04 -8.38
C LEU A 142 -27.77 -4.79 -6.96
N SER A 143 -26.79 -5.59 -6.54
CA SER A 143 -26.12 -5.40 -5.24
C SER A 143 -25.37 -4.06 -5.17
N PHE A 144 -24.72 -3.66 -6.25
CA PHE A 144 -24.03 -2.38 -6.32
C PHE A 144 -25.01 -1.21 -6.27
N PHE A 145 -26.08 -1.24 -7.06
CA PHE A 145 -27.10 -0.20 -7.07
C PHE A 145 -27.80 -0.04 -5.72
N THR A 146 -28.11 -1.15 -5.03
CA THR A 146 -28.74 -1.08 -3.70
C THR A 146 -27.81 -0.44 -2.67
N LYS A 147 -26.52 -0.83 -2.65
CA LYS A 147 -25.52 -0.21 -1.77
C LYS A 147 -25.25 1.25 -2.12
N TYR A 148 -25.09 1.58 -3.41
CA TYR A 148 -24.88 2.95 -3.87
C TYR A 148 -26.06 3.84 -3.49
N ARG A 149 -27.29 3.37 -3.70
CA ARG A 149 -28.49 4.13 -3.32
C ARG A 149 -28.57 4.38 -1.81
N PHE A 150 -28.16 3.40 -1.00
CA PHE A 150 -28.08 3.56 0.46
C PHE A 150 -27.03 4.61 0.86
N ILE A 151 -25.82 4.53 0.28
CA ILE A 151 -24.74 5.50 0.51
C ILE A 151 -25.17 6.91 0.07
N TYR A 152 -25.79 7.03 -1.10
CA TYR A 152 -26.29 8.30 -1.62
C TYR A 152 -27.37 8.88 -0.73
N ALA A 153 -28.35 8.08 -0.29
CA ALA A 153 -29.41 8.52 0.63
C ALA A 153 -28.86 8.95 2.00
N PHE A 154 -27.78 8.34 2.47
CA PHE A 154 -27.10 8.74 3.71
C PHE A 154 -26.34 10.07 3.54
N LEU A 155 -25.71 10.30 2.39
CA LEU A 155 -24.91 11.50 2.12
C LEU A 155 -25.72 12.68 1.58
N SER A 156 -26.90 12.44 0.99
CA SER A 156 -27.72 13.49 0.36
C SER A 156 -28.18 14.59 1.31
N PRO A 157 -28.55 14.33 2.59
CA PRO A 157 -28.91 15.40 3.53
C PRO A 157 -27.72 16.29 3.88
N PHE A 158 -26.53 15.69 4.01
CA PHE A 158 -25.28 16.41 4.28
C PHE A 158 -24.86 17.29 3.09
N LEU A 159 -24.96 16.76 1.86
CA LEU A 159 -24.71 17.53 0.64
C LEU A 159 -25.71 18.67 0.46
N PHE A 160 -26.99 18.43 0.76
CA PHE A 160 -28.03 19.47 0.74
C PHE A 160 -27.76 20.56 1.79
N PHE A 161 -27.32 20.18 2.98
CA PHE A 161 -26.92 21.12 4.04
C PHE A 161 -25.72 21.98 3.62
N ILE A 162 -24.68 21.39 3.03
CA ILE A 162 -23.54 22.13 2.48
C ILE A 162 -23.99 23.09 1.37
N HIS A 163 -24.87 22.65 0.47
CA HIS A 163 -25.37 23.50 -0.59
C HIS A 163 -26.19 24.68 -0.05
N LYS A 164 -27.06 24.44 0.94
CA LYS A 164 -27.87 25.46 1.59
C LYS A 164 -27.01 26.49 2.34
N THR A 165 -25.99 26.04 3.06
CA THR A 165 -25.06 26.93 3.77
C THR A 165 -24.20 27.75 2.81
N LYS A 166 -23.73 27.16 1.71
CA LYS A 166 -23.02 27.88 0.64
C LYS A 166 -23.90 28.94 -0.03
N MET A 167 -25.17 28.63 -0.31
CA MET A 167 -26.13 29.59 -0.84
C MET A 167 -26.41 30.74 0.12
N GLN A 168 -26.58 30.46 1.41
CA GLN A 168 -26.77 31.49 2.44
C GLN A 168 -25.53 32.40 2.61
N TYR A 169 -24.33 31.83 2.56
CA TYR A 169 -23.09 32.60 2.58
C TYR A 169 -22.97 33.53 1.38
N ASN A 170 -23.23 33.03 0.16
CA ASN A 170 -23.19 33.83 -1.06
C ASN A 170 -24.21 34.97 -1.05
N LEU A 171 -25.43 34.75 -0.55
CA LEU A 171 -26.46 35.77 -0.39
C LEU A 171 -26.10 36.84 0.65
N LYS A 172 -25.40 36.47 1.73
CA LYS A 172 -24.90 37.44 2.71
C LYS A 172 -23.75 38.26 2.15
N LYS A 173 -22.85 37.64 1.37
CA LYS A 173 -21.72 38.31 0.73
C LYS A 173 -22.17 39.36 -0.28
N THR A 174 -23.10 39.04 -1.18
CA THR A 174 -23.65 40.01 -2.13
C THR A 174 -24.38 41.18 -1.45
N ARG A 175 -25.02 40.94 -0.30
CA ARG A 175 -25.66 42.02 0.49
C ARG A 175 -24.64 42.92 1.21
N LEU A 176 -23.52 42.37 1.67
CA LEU A 176 -22.42 43.14 2.28
C LEU A 176 -21.65 43.96 1.25
N ASP A 177 -21.35 43.38 0.09
CA ASP A 177 -20.64 44.07 -1.00
C ASP A 177 -21.47 45.23 -1.58
N GLY A 178 -22.80 45.12 -1.59
CA GLY A 178 -23.72 46.20 -1.98
C GLY A 178 -23.92 47.31 -0.93
N PHE A 179 -23.57 47.07 0.32
CA PHE A 179 -23.62 48.07 1.41
C PHE A 179 -22.34 48.90 1.53
N ILE A 180 -21.22 48.41 1.01
CA ILE A 180 -19.89 49.10 1.05
C ILE A 180 -19.72 50.06 -0.15
N LEU A 181 -20.60 49.99 -1.16
CA LEU A 181 -20.58 50.80 -2.37
C LEU A 181 -21.60 51.96 -2.38
N ASN A 182 -22.24 52.29 -1.25
CA ASN A 182 -23.07 53.47 -1.06
C ASN A 182 -22.56 54.34 0.09
#